data_AF-A0A1A8DI22-F1
#
_entry.id   AF-A0A1A8DI22-F1
#
_cell.length_a   1.000
_cell.length_b   1.000
_cell.length_c   1.000
_cell.angle_alpha   90.00
_cell.angle_beta   90.00
_cell.angle_gamma   90.00
#
_symmetry.space_group_name_H-M   'P 1'
#
loop_
_entity.id
_entity.type
_entity.pdbx_description
1 polymer ?
#
loop_
_entity_poly.entity_id
_entity_poly.type
_entity_poly.pdbx_seq_one_letter_code
_entity_poly.pdbx_strand_id
1 'polypeptide(L)'
;ILDQVLPPVLILEFVFGLMGNFVALWMFIFHMEEWKPNAVYLTHLAVADSIVLFCLPFRADYYRRGKNWIYGDATCRVLLFLLAANRAAGIIF
;
A
#
# COMPACT_ATOMS: atom_id res chain seq x y z
N ILE A 1 8.14 22.24 0.96
CA ILE A 1 6.65 22.14 1.04
C ILE A 1 6.21 20.69 0.82
N LEU A 2 6.43 20.12 -0.38
CA LEU A 2 6.00 18.75 -0.67
C LEU A 2 6.58 17.70 0.31
N ASP A 3 7.87 17.79 0.63
CA ASP A 3 8.54 16.85 1.56
C ASP A 3 8.08 16.98 3.04
N GLN A 4 7.39 18.07 3.41
CA GLN A 4 6.78 18.23 4.74
C GLN A 4 5.32 17.76 4.79
N VAL A 5 4.60 17.84 3.67
CA VAL A 5 3.18 17.45 3.59
C VAL A 5 3.02 15.96 3.28
N LEU A 6 3.94 15.37 2.51
CA LEU A 6 3.88 13.94 2.17
C LEU A 6 3.95 13.01 3.39
N PRO A 7 4.89 13.16 4.34
CA PRO A 7 5.02 12.21 5.45
C PRO A 7 3.73 12.03 6.27
N PRO A 8 3.04 13.09 6.73
CA PRO A 8 1.79 12.92 7.48
C PRO A 8 0.66 12.33 6.62
N VAL A 9 0.56 12.68 5.34
CA VAL A 9 -0.44 12.10 4.43
C VAL A 9 -0.19 10.61 4.22
N LEU A 10 1.07 10.21 3.97
CA LEU A 10 1.46 8.81 3.79
C LEU A 10 1.20 7.96 5.05
N ILE A 11 1.36 8.55 6.24
CA ILE A 11 1.04 7.89 7.52
C ILE A 11 -0.47 7.75 7.70
N LEU A 12 -1.26 8.77 7.33
CA LEU A 12 -2.72 8.68 7.36
C LEU A 12 -3.24 7.62 6.38
N GLU A 13 -2.75 7.62 5.14
CA GLU A 13 -3.05 6.57 4.17
C GLU A 13 -2.67 5.20 4.70
N PHE A 14 -1.51 5.05 5.35
CA PHE A 14 -1.13 3.80 6.00
C PHE A 14 -2.16 3.37 7.05
N VAL A 15 -2.54 4.24 7.99
CA VAL A 15 -3.47 3.87 9.07
C VAL A 15 -4.86 3.53 8.52
N PHE A 16 -5.45 4.41 7.72
CA PHE A 16 -6.80 4.21 7.17
C PHE A 16 -6.83 3.05 6.18
N GLY A 17 -5.83 2.97 5.30
CA GLY A 17 -5.74 1.91 4.31
C GLY A 17 -5.50 0.55 4.94
N LEU A 18 -4.66 0.44 5.99
CA LEU A 18 -4.40 -0.83 6.66
C LEU A 18 -5.65 -1.29 7.41
N MET A 19 -6.35 -0.38 8.10
CA MET A 19 -7.63 -0.70 8.73
C MET A 19 -8.67 -1.17 7.71
N GLY A 20 -8.82 -0.46 6.59
CA GLY A 20 -9.77 -0.83 5.54
C GLY A 20 -9.47 -2.18 4.88
N ASN A 21 -8.22 -2.39 4.47
CA ASN A 21 -7.79 -3.65 3.85
C ASN A 21 -7.83 -4.82 4.83
N PHE A 22 -7.47 -4.61 6.10
CA PHE A 22 -7.55 -5.64 7.12
C PHE A 22 -9.00 -6.07 7.36
N VAL A 23 -9.93 -5.13 7.45
CA VAL A 23 -11.37 -5.45 7.58
C VAL A 23 -11.88 -6.19 6.34
N ALA A 24 -11.47 -5.78 5.13
CA ALA A 24 -11.85 -6.49 3.91
C ALA A 24 -11.32 -7.93 3.87
N LEU A 25 -10.04 -8.14 4.18
CA LEU A 25 -9.45 -9.48 4.28
C LEU A 25 -10.12 -10.32 5.36
N TRP A 26 -10.41 -9.73 6.52
CA TRP A 26 -11.14 -10.39 7.60
C TRP A 26 -12.53 -10.83 7.13
N MET A 27 -13.29 -9.96 6.46
CA MET A 27 -14.59 -10.30 5.92
C MET A 27 -14.53 -11.37 4.83
N PHE A 28 -13.54 -11.33 3.93
CA PHE A 28 -13.40 -12.36 2.90
C PHE A 28 -13.03 -13.73 3.49
N ILE A 29 -12.15 -13.78 4.48
CA ILE A 29 -11.71 -15.04 5.09
C ILE A 29 -12.78 -15.64 6.01
N PHE A 30 -13.44 -14.81 6.84
CA PHE A 30 -14.36 -15.29 7.87
C PHE A 30 -15.84 -15.30 7.46
N HIS A 31 -16.23 -14.55 6.43
CA HIS A 31 -17.64 -14.38 6.06
C HIS A 31 -18.00 -14.90 4.66
N MET A 32 -17.02 -15.28 3.81
CA MET A 32 -17.33 -15.93 2.54
C MET A 32 -17.26 -17.45 2.63
N GLU A 33 -18.44 -18.07 2.63
CA GLU A 33 -18.63 -19.52 2.65
C GLU A 33 -18.35 -20.16 1.26
N GLU A 34 -18.47 -19.37 0.17
CA GLU A 34 -18.19 -19.79 -1.21
C GLU A 34 -17.15 -18.87 -1.89
N TRP A 35 -15.98 -19.43 -2.20
CA TRP A 35 -14.90 -18.73 -2.91
C TRP A 35 -15.21 -18.59 -4.40
N LYS A 36 -16.04 -17.62 -4.75
CA LYS A 36 -16.29 -17.24 -6.14
C LYS A 36 -15.03 -16.60 -6.76
N PRO A 37 -14.80 -16.70 -8.07
CA PRO A 37 -13.64 -16.10 -8.74
C PRO A 37 -13.50 -14.60 -8.47
N ASN A 38 -14.62 -13.89 -8.26
CA ASN A 38 -14.63 -12.48 -7.88
C ASN A 38 -14.04 -12.23 -6.47
N ALA A 39 -14.32 -13.12 -5.51
CA ALA A 39 -13.78 -13.03 -4.15
C ALA A 39 -12.26 -13.29 -4.13
N VAL A 40 -11.80 -14.24 -4.96
CA VAL A 40 -10.36 -14.52 -5.14
C VAL A 40 -9.66 -13.28 -5.70
N TYR A 41 -10.22 -12.66 -6.75
CA TYR A 41 -9.67 -11.42 -7.31
C TYR A 41 -9.60 -10.28 -6.28
N LEU A 42 -10.68 -10.05 -5.53
CA LEU A 42 -10.73 -9.02 -4.49
C LEU A 42 -9.75 -9.29 -3.35
N THR A 43 -9.52 -10.56 -3.01
CA THR A 43 -8.52 -10.95 -2.00
C THR A 43 -7.11 -10.64 -2.48
N HIS A 44 -6.76 -11.00 -3.72
CA HIS A 44 -5.47 -10.65 -4.30
C HIS A 44 -5.25 -9.14 -4.37
N LEU A 45 -6.29 -8.38 -4.70
CA LEU A 45 -6.25 -6.92 -4.69
C LEU A 45 -5.99 -6.37 -3.29
N ALA A 46 -6.73 -6.85 -2.28
CA ALA A 46 -6.54 -6.42 -0.89
C ALA A 46 -5.15 -6.77 -0.33
N VAL A 47 -4.58 -7.91 -0.75
CA VAL A 47 -3.18 -8.27 -0.43
C VAL A 47 -2.20 -7.30 -1.10
N ALA A 48 -2.40 -6.98 -2.38
CA ALA A 48 -1.55 -6.03 -3.09
C ALA A 48 -1.60 -4.63 -2.43
N ASP A 49 -2.78 -4.15 -2.08
CA ASP A 49 -2.95 -2.88 -1.38
C ASP A 49 -2.29 -2.89 -0.01
N SER A 50 -2.43 -3.99 0.75
CA SER A 50 -1.73 -4.15 2.03
C SER A 50 -0.20 -4.04 1.86
N ILE A 51 0.37 -4.67 0.83
CA ILE A 51 1.80 -4.57 0.50
C ILE A 51 2.20 -3.13 0.18
N VAL A 52 1.40 -2.42 -0.62
CA VAL A 52 1.63 -1.00 -0.94
C VAL A 52 1.61 -0.15 0.33
N LEU A 53 0.63 -0.35 1.20
CA LEU A 53 0.47 0.36 2.46
C LEU A 53 1.70 0.15 3.37
N PHE A 54 2.16 -1.10 3.51
CA PHE A 54 3.39 -1.39 4.26
C PHE A 54 4.63 -0.67 3.72
N CYS A 55 4.65 -0.31 2.42
CA CYS A 55 5.75 0.41 1.81
C CYS A 55 5.71 1.95 2.05
N LEU A 56 4.54 2.52 2.37
CA LEU A 56 4.37 3.95 2.67
C LEU A 56 5.23 4.47 3.85
N PRO A 57 5.37 3.78 5.00
CA PRO A 57 6.22 4.27 6.09
C PRO A 57 7.70 4.32 5.71
N PHE A 58 8.19 3.36 4.90
CA PHE A 58 9.57 3.40 4.38
C PHE A 58 9.79 4.62 3.48
N ARG A 59 8.77 4.98 2.69
CA ARG A 59 8.79 6.18 1.87
C ARG A 59 8.76 7.46 2.72
N ALA A 60 7.97 7.49 3.79
CA ALA A 60 7.93 8.62 4.71
C ALA A 60 9.31 8.83 5.39
N ASP A 61 9.96 7.74 5.81
CA ASP A 61 11.32 7.78 6.38
C ASP A 61 12.37 8.25 5.34
N TYR A 62 12.24 7.82 4.08
CA TYR A 62 13.08 8.31 2.97
C TYR A 62 13.00 9.83 2.79
N TYR A 63 11.80 10.41 2.79
CA TYR A 63 11.63 11.87 2.71
C TYR A 63 12.17 12.56 3.98
N ARG A 64 11.93 11.98 5.16
CA ARG A 64 12.41 12.51 6.44
C ARG A 64 13.94 12.56 6.54
N ARG A 65 14.63 11.61 5.91
CA ARG A 65 16.11 11.55 5.84
C ARG A 65 16.72 12.39 4.72
N GLY A 66 15.92 13.22 4.05
CA GLY A 66 16.42 14.07 2.96
C GLY A 66 16.73 13.26 1.69
N LYS A 67 15.90 12.27 1.37
CA LYS A 67 16.04 11.42 0.17
C LYS A 67 17.24 10.47 0.22
N ASN A 68 17.62 10.04 1.42
CA ASN A 68 18.66 9.03 1.62
C ASN A 68 18.02 7.66 1.90
N TRP A 69 18.18 6.71 0.98
CA TRP A 69 17.60 5.36 1.09
C TRP A 69 18.58 4.37 1.73
N ILE A 70 18.21 3.81 2.88
CA ILE A 70 19.08 2.92 3.67
C ILE A 70 18.64 1.44 3.67
N TYR A 71 17.48 1.13 3.11
CA TYR A 71 16.87 -0.22 3.20
C TYR A 71 17.35 -1.19 2.09
N GLY A 72 18.38 -0.80 1.32
CA GLY A 72 18.95 -1.60 0.23
C GLY A 72 18.27 -1.44 -1.14
N ASP A 73 18.91 -1.95 -2.20
CA ASP A 73 18.47 -1.73 -3.59
C ASP A 73 17.16 -2.45 -3.94
N ALA A 74 16.95 -3.67 -3.44
CA ALA A 74 15.75 -4.46 -3.72
C ALA A 74 14.47 -3.75 -3.24
N THR A 75 14.47 -3.24 -2.02
CA THR A 75 13.33 -2.51 -1.43
C THR A 75 13.08 -1.19 -2.13
N CYS A 76 14.13 -0.52 -2.63
CA CYS A 76 14.01 0.68 -3.46
C CYS A 76 13.25 0.38 -4.77
N ARG A 77 13.64 -0.68 -5.48
CA ARG A 77 12.96 -1.09 -6.73
C ARG A 77 11.51 -1.49 -6.49
N VAL A 78 11.24 -2.24 -5.42
CA VAL A 78 9.89 -2.63 -5.04
C VAL A 78 9.03 -1.39 -4.76
N LEU A 79 9.53 -0.43 -3.98
CA LEU A 79 8.82 0.81 -3.69
C LEU A 79 8.50 1.61 -4.96
N LEU A 80 9.46 1.71 -5.88
CA LEU A 80 9.28 2.41 -7.17
C LEU A 80 8.23 1.72 -8.04
N PHE A 81 8.28 0.39 -8.13
CA PHE A 81 7.31 -0.39 -8.89
C PHE A 81 5.89 -0.24 -8.32
N LEU A 82 5.74 -0.37 -7.01
CA LEU A 82 4.45 -0.21 -6.32
C LEU A 82 3.88 1.20 -6.51
N LEU A 83 4.74 2.23 -6.48
CA LEU A 83 4.30 3.60 -6.72
C LEU A 83 3.81 3.81 -8.15
N ALA A 84 4.50 3.23 -9.13
CA ALA A 84 4.10 3.27 -10.53
C ALA A 84 2.79 2.51 -10.75
N ALA A 85 2.64 1.34 -10.14
CA ALA A 85 1.42 0.53 -10.19
C ALA A 85 0.23 1.28 -9.56
N ASN A 86 0.41 1.89 -8.39
CA ASN A 86 -0.66 2.64 -7.71
C ASN A 86 -1.09 3.87 -8.52
N ARG A 87 -0.13 4.58 -9.15
CA ARG A 87 -0.46 5.66 -10.10
C ARG A 87 -1.24 5.16 -11.31
N ALA A 88 -0.85 4.04 -11.89
CA ALA A 88 -1.56 3.48 -13.04
C ALA A 88 -2.98 3.05 -12.64
N ALA A 89 -3.15 2.41 -11.49
CA ALA A 89 -4.45 2.03 -10.96
C ALA A 89 -5.37 3.24 -10.78
N GLY A 90 -4.89 4.33 -10.18
CA GLY A 90 -5.68 5.56 -10.01
C GLY A 90 -5.94 6.36 -11.29
N ILE A 91 -5.30 6.01 -12.42
CA ILE A 91 -5.64 6.57 -13.75
C ILE A 91 -6.69 5.69 -14.45
N ILE A 92 -6.66 4.38 -14.19
CA ILE A 92 -7.53 3.39 -14.82
C ILE A 92 -8.91 3.32 -14.13
N PHE A 93 -8.96 3.61 -12.83
CA PHE A 93 -10.18 3.72 -12.01
C PHE A 93 -10.62 5.18 -11.87
#